data_AF-A0ABC8U702-F1
#
_entry.id   AF-A0ABC8U702-F1
#
_cell.length_a   1.000
_cell.length_b   1.000
_cell.length_c   1.000
_cell.angle_alpha   90.00
_cell.angle_beta   90.00
_cell.angle_gamma   90.00
#
_symmetry.space_group_name_H-M   'P 1'
#
loop_
_entity.id
_entity.type
_entity.pdbx_description
1 polymer ?
#
loop_
_entity_poly.entity_id
_entity_poly.type
_entity_poly.pdbx_seq_one_letter_code
_entity_poly.pdbx_strand_id
1 'polypeptide(L)'
;MELKNVEIFPNDVYIGEIIDTVKSFSWSASRHLFSPLPVLETRSPLEWFVRRVQDRIVLSTLRRFMVKSSNKSRHSFEYLDRDEIIVAHMAGGVEAFIKLSQGWPLSDSALKLMSLKNSSHSKEISLSFLCKVEEEANSLDGHIQQNLSSFVDAIEEILVRQMRAELQSDDN
;
A
#
# COMPACT_ATOMS: atom_id res chain seq x y z
N MET A 1 6.83 11.42 26.68
CA MET A 1 7.40 10.55 25.64
C MET A 1 8.50 11.36 24.99
N GLU A 2 9.77 11.00 25.19
CA GLU A 2 10.89 11.73 24.58
C GLU A 2 11.01 11.28 23.11
N LEU A 3 10.93 12.23 22.18
CA LEU A 3 11.19 11.98 20.77
C LEU A 3 12.67 11.65 20.62
N LYS A 4 13.01 10.35 20.59
CA LYS A 4 14.35 9.91 20.18
C LYS A 4 14.59 10.37 18.75
N ASN A 5 15.78 10.90 18.48
CA ASN A 5 16.19 11.28 17.13
C ASN A 5 15.95 10.10 16.18
N VAL A 6 15.08 10.30 15.18
CA VAL A 6 14.85 9.34 14.11
C VAL A 6 15.73 9.78 12.94
N GLU A 7 16.83 9.08 12.72
CA GLU A 7 17.66 9.26 11.53
C GLU A 7 16.96 8.58 10.35
N ILE A 8 16.92 9.28 9.21
CA ILE A 8 16.33 8.78 7.96
C ILE A 8 17.47 8.62 6.98
N PHE A 9 17.73 7.38 6.58
CA PHE A 9 18.76 7.03 5.63
C PHE A 9 18.22 7.09 4.20
N PRO A 10 19.06 7.32 3.18
CA PRO A 10 18.63 7.32 1.78
C PRO A 10 17.88 6.06 1.32
N ASN A 11 18.13 4.92 1.97
CA ASN A 11 17.45 3.65 1.67
C ASN A 11 16.06 3.52 2.34
N ASP A 12 15.71 4.40 3.28
CA ASP A 12 14.42 4.33 3.97
C ASP A 12 13.26 4.85 3.11
N VAL A 13 13.58 5.56 2.02
CA VAL A 13 12.62 6.26 1.17
C VAL A 13 12.98 6.04 -0.30
N TYR A 14 12.06 5.45 -1.05
CA TYR A 14 12.17 5.27 -2.48
C TYR A 14 11.92 6.60 -3.20
N ILE A 15 12.95 7.09 -3.89
CA ILE A 15 12.91 8.34 -4.68
C ILE A 15 12.89 8.10 -6.20
N GLY A 16 12.77 6.84 -6.65
CA GLY A 16 12.83 6.49 -8.07
C GLY A 16 11.78 7.24 -8.90
N GLU A 17 10.55 7.34 -8.38
CA GLU A 17 9.48 8.12 -9.02
C GLU A 17 9.83 9.61 -9.17
N ILE A 18 10.51 10.20 -8.18
CA ILE A 18 10.95 11.59 -8.24
C ILE A 18 11.99 11.75 -9.34
N ILE A 19 12.94 10.83 -9.42
CA ILE A 19 13.98 10.82 -10.47
C ILE A 19 13.34 10.72 -11.86
N ASP A 20 12.38 9.82 -12.04
CA ASP A 20 11.70 9.64 -13.33
C ASP A 20 10.84 10.84 -13.70
N THR A 21 10.23 11.50 -12.71
CA THR A 21 9.52 12.77 -12.91
C THR A 21 10.49 13.87 -13.36
N VAL A 22 11.66 14.01 -12.72
CA VAL A 22 12.68 15.00 -13.12
C VAL A 22 13.22 14.72 -14.53
N LYS A 23 13.49 13.47 -14.87
CA LYS A 23 13.89 13.08 -16.24
C LYS A 23 12.81 13.47 -17.25
N SER A 24 11.55 13.28 -16.91
CA SER A 24 10.41 13.67 -17.75
C SER A 24 10.31 15.18 -17.91
N PHE A 25 10.58 15.96 -16.86
CA PHE A 25 10.68 17.43 -16.91
C PHE A 25 11.83 17.91 -17.79
N SER A 26 13.01 17.30 -17.69
CA SER A 26 14.16 17.62 -18.53
C SER A 26 13.90 17.31 -20.01
N TRP A 27 13.20 16.20 -20.28
CA TRP A 27 12.79 15.80 -21.62
C TRP A 27 11.67 16.68 -22.19
N SER A 28 10.68 17.09 -21.38
CA SER A 28 9.61 18.00 -21.80
C SER A 28 10.12 19.43 -21.99
N ALA A 29 11.02 19.91 -21.14
CA ALA A 29 11.71 21.20 -21.32
C ALA A 29 12.51 21.23 -22.63
N SER A 30 13.13 20.12 -23.02
CA SER A 30 13.83 19.99 -24.31
C SER A 30 12.88 19.97 -25.52
N ARG A 31 11.60 19.59 -25.33
CA ARG A 31 10.55 19.61 -26.37
C ARG A 31 9.68 20.88 -26.36
N HIS A 32 9.74 21.69 -25.31
CA HIS A 32 8.95 22.91 -25.13
C HIS A 32 9.44 24.13 -25.92
N LEU A 33 10.41 23.96 -26.84
CA LEU A 33 10.74 25.02 -27.82
C LEU A 33 9.57 25.33 -28.80
N PHE A 34 8.45 24.58 -28.76
CA PHE A 34 7.36 24.71 -29.75
C PHE A 34 5.91 24.65 -29.21
N SER A 35 5.59 25.17 -28.01
CA SER A 35 4.17 25.45 -27.67
C SER A 35 3.98 26.48 -26.54
N PRO A 36 3.05 27.45 -26.67
CA PRO A 36 2.87 28.52 -25.70
C PRO A 36 1.74 28.20 -24.68
N LEU A 37 2.04 27.37 -23.68
CA LEU A 37 1.53 27.45 -22.29
C LEU A 37 2.13 26.27 -21.50
N PRO A 38 2.55 26.44 -20.23
CA PRO A 38 1.56 26.48 -19.15
C PRO A 38 1.91 27.43 -17.99
N VAL A 39 0.88 27.78 -17.23
CA VAL A 39 0.99 28.25 -15.84
C VAL A 39 1.58 27.09 -15.01
N LEU A 40 2.90 27.05 -14.86
CA LEU A 40 3.56 26.15 -13.91
C LEU A 40 4.68 26.91 -13.22
N GLU A 41 4.49 27.06 -11.91
CA GLU A 41 5.32 27.71 -10.90
C GLU A 41 6.75 28.07 -11.32
N THR A 42 7.07 29.36 -11.20
CA THR A 42 8.41 29.97 -11.21
C THR A 42 9.27 29.51 -10.02
N ARG A 43 9.35 28.21 -9.75
CA ARG A 43 10.22 27.62 -8.72
C ARG A 43 11.46 27.02 -9.33
N SER A 44 12.58 27.14 -8.62
CA SER A 44 13.81 26.51 -9.09
C SER A 44 13.64 24.98 -9.11
N PRO A 45 14.15 24.26 -10.13
CA PRO A 45 14.07 22.79 -10.19
C PRO A 45 14.62 22.10 -8.95
N LEU A 46 15.63 22.71 -8.32
CA LEU A 46 16.21 22.24 -7.06
C LEU A 46 15.24 22.40 -5.88
N GLU A 47 14.58 23.55 -5.76
CA GLU A 47 13.56 23.79 -4.71
C GLU A 47 12.41 22.79 -4.85
N TRP A 48 11.91 22.57 -6.06
CA TRP A 48 10.87 21.57 -6.33
C TRP A 48 11.34 20.16 -5.94
N PHE A 49 12.56 19.78 -6.33
CA PHE A 49 13.13 18.47 -6.01
C PHE A 49 13.27 18.26 -4.50
N VAL A 50 13.88 19.22 -3.80
CA VAL A 50 14.04 19.16 -2.34
C VAL A 50 12.68 19.02 -1.66
N ARG A 51 11.67 19.80 -2.10
CA ARG A 51 10.32 19.71 -1.57
C ARG A 51 9.70 18.33 -1.78
N ARG A 52 9.83 17.76 -2.99
CA ARG A 52 9.30 16.42 -3.30
C ARG A 52 9.96 15.33 -2.49
N VAL A 53 11.27 15.41 -2.26
CA VAL A 53 11.99 14.47 -1.40
C VAL A 53 11.52 14.60 0.05
N GLN A 54 11.35 15.83 0.56
CA GLN A 54 10.80 16.06 1.91
C GLN A 54 9.38 15.51 2.08
N ASP A 55 8.49 15.80 1.13
CA ASP A 55 7.10 15.32 1.16
C ASP A 55 7.08 13.77 1.15
N ARG A 56 7.94 13.14 0.35
CA ARG A 56 8.08 11.68 0.31
C ARG A 56 8.57 11.13 1.65
N ILE A 57 9.60 11.73 2.24
CA ILE A 57 10.13 11.33 3.55
C ILE A 57 9.03 11.36 4.63
N VAL A 58 8.28 12.46 4.70
CA VAL A 58 7.20 12.63 5.67
C VAL A 58 6.11 11.58 5.45
N LEU A 59 5.69 11.36 4.19
CA LEU A 59 4.64 10.41 3.85
C LEU A 59 5.06 8.97 4.18
N SER A 60 6.26 8.55 3.76
CA SER A 60 6.79 7.20 4.03
C SER A 60 6.94 6.95 5.53
N THR A 61 7.38 7.96 6.29
CA THR A 61 7.49 7.89 7.76
C THR A 61 6.12 7.73 8.40
N LEU A 62 5.13 8.51 7.97
CA LEU A 62 3.76 8.44 8.48
C LEU A 62 3.12 7.08 8.18
N ARG A 63 3.25 6.59 6.94
CA ARG A 63 2.78 5.25 6.54
C ARG A 63 3.40 4.17 7.40
N ARG A 64 4.73 4.18 7.57
CA ARG A 64 5.45 3.21 8.41
C ARG A 64 5.01 3.26 9.87
N PHE A 65 4.75 4.46 10.40
CA PHE A 65 4.21 4.63 11.74
C PHE A 65 2.80 4.03 11.86
N MET A 66 1.90 4.33 10.92
CA MET A 66 0.53 3.83 10.93
C MET A 66 0.47 2.31 10.85
N VAL A 67 1.27 1.73 9.96
CA VAL A 67 1.42 0.27 9.81
C VAL A 67 1.93 -0.36 11.11
N LYS A 68 3.00 0.18 11.69
CA LYS A 68 3.54 -0.32 12.97
C LYS A 68 2.54 -0.19 14.12
N SER A 69 1.77 0.90 14.18
CA SER A 69 0.75 1.11 15.22
C SER A 69 -0.47 0.18 15.08
N SER A 70 -0.70 -0.35 13.88
CA SER A 70 -1.78 -1.29 13.62
C SER A 70 -1.43 -2.72 14.00
N ASN A 71 -0.16 -3.02 14.29
CA ASN A 71 0.28 -4.34 14.72
C ASN A 71 -0.45 -4.78 15.99
N LYS A 72 -1.09 -5.95 15.92
CA LYS A 72 -1.77 -6.60 17.04
C LYS A 72 -1.11 -7.95 17.31
N SER A 73 -1.43 -8.58 18.43
CA SER A 73 -0.88 -9.92 18.74
C SER A 73 -1.25 -10.98 17.70
N ARG A 74 -2.33 -10.78 16.94
CA ARG A 74 -2.82 -11.70 15.90
C ARG A 74 -2.29 -11.42 14.50
N HIS A 75 -1.90 -10.18 14.20
CA HIS A 75 -1.50 -9.75 12.85
C HIS A 75 -0.25 -8.88 12.93
N SER A 76 0.70 -9.15 12.04
CA SER A 76 1.85 -8.28 11.83
C SER A 76 1.81 -7.69 10.43
N PHE A 77 2.14 -6.41 10.33
CA PHE A 77 2.14 -5.67 9.08
C PHE A 77 3.54 -5.18 8.74
N GLU A 78 3.91 -5.32 7.47
CA GLU A 78 5.12 -4.78 6.87
C GLU A 78 4.77 -3.77 5.77
N TYR A 79 5.48 -2.64 5.74
CA TYR A 79 5.30 -1.63 4.69
C TYR A 79 6.47 -1.67 3.72
N LEU A 80 6.18 -1.87 2.44
CA LEU A 80 7.15 -1.87 1.36
C LEU A 80 7.03 -0.57 0.56
N ASP A 81 7.93 0.37 0.85
CA ASP A 81 7.87 1.75 0.33
C ASP A 81 8.03 1.83 -1.20
N ARG A 82 8.80 0.90 -1.78
CA ARG A 82 9.07 0.85 -3.24
C ARG A 82 7.80 0.60 -4.05
N ASP A 83 6.99 -0.35 -3.61
CA ASP A 83 5.80 -0.79 -4.35
C ASP A 83 4.51 -0.15 -3.80
N GLU A 84 4.63 0.66 -2.74
CA GLU A 84 3.52 1.24 -1.97
C GLU A 84 2.49 0.20 -1.53
N ILE A 85 2.99 -0.96 -1.08
CA ILE A 85 2.17 -2.06 -0.60
C ILE A 85 2.38 -2.30 0.90
N ILE A 86 1.31 -2.75 1.55
CA ILE A 86 1.36 -3.31 2.90
C ILE A 86 1.23 -4.82 2.76
N VAL A 87 2.13 -5.56 3.39
CA VAL A 87 2.01 -7.01 3.57
C VAL A 87 1.42 -7.25 4.96
N ALA A 88 0.24 -7.85 5.01
CA ALA A 88 -0.37 -8.30 6.25
C ALA A 88 -0.11 -9.79 6.42
N HIS A 89 0.65 -10.15 7.46
CA HIS A 89 0.84 -11.54 7.85
C HIS A 89 -0.26 -11.90 8.85
N MET A 90 -1.13 -12.79 8.42
CA MET A 90 -2.37 -13.14 9.09
C MET A 90 -2.28 -14.50 9.79
N ALA A 91 -3.26 -14.80 10.63
CA ALA A 91 -3.31 -16.10 11.29
C ALA A 91 -3.44 -17.25 10.26
N GLY A 92 -2.80 -18.38 10.53
CA GLY A 92 -2.81 -19.53 9.63
C GLY A 92 -1.80 -19.47 8.48
N GLY A 93 -0.86 -18.52 8.51
CA GLY A 93 0.22 -18.44 7.53
C GLY A 93 -0.24 -17.91 6.17
N VAL A 94 -1.27 -17.07 6.15
CA VAL A 94 -1.74 -16.37 4.95
C VAL A 94 -1.17 -14.95 4.96
N GLU A 95 -0.66 -14.52 3.81
CA GLU A 95 -0.17 -13.17 3.56
C GLU A 95 -1.13 -12.45 2.61
N ALA A 96 -1.59 -11.27 3.02
CA ALA A 96 -2.39 -10.40 2.17
C ALA A 96 -1.54 -9.22 1.67
N PHE A 97 -1.53 -9.02 0.36
CA PHE A 97 -0.85 -7.90 -0.28
C PHE A 97 -1.87 -6.79 -0.53
N ILE A 98 -1.73 -5.69 0.19
CA ILE A 98 -2.69 -4.59 0.19
C ILE A 98 -2.04 -3.38 -0.49
N LYS A 99 -2.68 -2.88 -1.55
CA LYS A 99 -2.27 -1.65 -2.21
C LYS A 99 -2.75 -0.43 -1.46
N LEU A 100 -1.85 0.54 -1.29
CA LEU A 100 -2.22 1.85 -0.80
C LEU A 100 -2.89 2.67 -1.90
N SER A 101 -4.02 3.28 -1.56
CA SER A 101 -4.65 4.27 -2.43
C SER A 101 -3.95 5.62 -2.31
N GLN A 102 -4.04 6.42 -3.37
CA GLN A 102 -3.48 7.78 -3.38
C GLN A 102 -4.07 8.60 -2.23
N GLY A 103 -3.22 9.29 -1.48
CA GLY A 103 -3.63 10.09 -0.32
C GLY A 103 -3.70 9.31 1.00
N TRP A 104 -3.65 7.98 1.01
CA TRP A 104 -3.55 7.24 2.27
C TRP A 104 -2.18 7.48 2.94
N PRO A 105 -2.11 7.77 4.26
CA PRO A 105 -3.18 7.73 5.27
C PRO A 105 -3.81 9.10 5.60
N LEU A 106 -3.52 10.14 4.82
CA LEU A 106 -3.98 11.51 5.08
C LEU A 106 -5.41 11.79 4.63
N SER A 107 -5.95 10.93 3.76
CA SER A 107 -7.31 11.00 3.22
C SER A 107 -8.03 9.69 3.49
N ASP A 108 -9.36 9.75 3.49
CA ASP A 108 -10.28 8.62 3.65
C ASP A 108 -10.32 7.71 2.41
N SER A 109 -9.14 7.43 1.85
CA SER A 109 -8.95 6.59 0.67
C SER A 109 -9.01 5.12 1.07
N ALA A 110 -9.89 4.38 0.41
CA ALA A 110 -10.05 2.95 0.63
C ALA A 110 -8.79 2.16 0.24
N LEU A 111 -8.35 1.24 1.10
CA LEU A 111 -7.32 0.26 0.78
C LEU A 111 -7.87 -0.81 -0.16
N LYS A 112 -6.99 -1.40 -0.98
CA LYS A 112 -7.38 -2.44 -1.94
C LYS A 112 -6.56 -3.70 -1.74
N LEU A 113 -7.20 -4.85 -1.61
CA LEU A 113 -6.53 -6.14 -1.63
C LEU A 113 -6.08 -6.44 -3.07
N MET A 114 -4.79 -6.70 -3.26
CA MET A 114 -4.21 -7.07 -4.56
C MET A 114 -4.15 -8.58 -4.75
N SER A 115 -3.77 -9.30 -3.70
CA SER A 115 -3.62 -10.74 -3.76
C SER A 115 -3.48 -11.31 -2.36
N LEU A 116 -3.73 -12.61 -2.29
CA LEU A 116 -3.51 -13.43 -1.11
C LEU A 116 -2.52 -14.53 -1.47
N LYS A 117 -1.60 -14.81 -0.57
CA LYS A 117 -0.60 -15.86 -0.73
C LYS A 117 -0.57 -16.71 0.53
N ASN A 118 -0.60 -18.03 0.36
CA ASN A 118 -0.31 -18.92 1.47
C ASN A 118 1.21 -19.03 1.63
N SER A 119 1.76 -18.61 2.77
CA SER A 119 3.18 -18.76 3.09
C SER A 119 3.50 -20.14 3.66
N SER A 120 2.49 -20.89 4.11
CA SER A 120 2.65 -22.26 4.61
C SER A 120 2.51 -23.28 3.47
N HIS A 121 3.45 -24.22 3.38
CA HIS A 121 3.53 -25.28 2.36
C HIS A 121 2.38 -26.32 2.40
N SER A 122 1.22 -26.00 2.97
CA SER A 122 0.10 -26.92 3.17
C SER A 122 -1.13 -26.48 2.38
N LYS A 123 -1.54 -27.36 1.45
CA LYS A 123 -2.68 -27.26 0.52
C LYS A 123 -2.64 -26.04 -0.41
N GLU A 124 -2.53 -26.35 -1.70
CA GLU A 124 -2.63 -25.39 -2.79
C GLU A 124 -4.05 -24.82 -2.77
N ILE A 125 -4.20 -23.60 -2.25
CA ILE A 125 -5.48 -22.89 -2.31
C ILE A 125 -5.72 -22.55 -3.78
N SER A 126 -6.90 -22.91 -4.31
CA SER A 126 -7.21 -22.65 -5.71
C SER A 126 -7.14 -21.15 -6.02
N LEU A 127 -6.59 -20.79 -7.18
CA LEU A 127 -6.58 -19.40 -7.66
C LEU A 127 -8.00 -18.84 -7.75
N SER A 128 -9.00 -19.66 -8.10
CA SER A 128 -10.40 -19.24 -8.15
C SER A 128 -10.96 -18.85 -6.79
N PHE A 129 -10.51 -19.49 -5.72
CA PHE A 129 -10.84 -19.12 -4.35
C PHE A 129 -10.22 -17.77 -3.99
N LEU A 130 -8.92 -17.60 -4.24
CA LEU A 130 -8.21 -16.36 -3.90
C LEU A 130 -8.80 -15.15 -4.65
N CYS A 131 -9.17 -15.31 -5.93
CA CYS A 131 -9.85 -14.26 -6.69
C CYS A 131 -11.23 -13.89 -6.09
N LYS A 132 -12.02 -14.87 -5.64
CA LYS A 132 -13.31 -14.58 -4.97
C LYS A 132 -13.12 -13.79 -3.68
N VAL A 133 -12.12 -14.16 -2.86
CA VAL A 133 -11.80 -13.40 -1.64
C VAL A 133 -11.37 -11.98 -1.98
N GLU A 134 -10.54 -11.81 -3.02
CA GLU A 134 -10.09 -10.50 -3.48
C GLU A 134 -11.27 -9.61 -3.91
N GLU A 135 -12.18 -10.14 -4.73
CA GLU A 135 -13.37 -9.42 -5.20
C GLU A 135 -14.28 -9.05 -4.03
N GLU A 136 -14.55 -9.98 -3.12
CA GLU A 136 -15.42 -9.74 -1.96
C GLU A 136 -14.81 -8.70 -1.01
N ALA A 137 -13.52 -8.79 -0.70
CA ALA A 137 -12.82 -7.83 0.14
C ALA A 137 -12.83 -6.41 -0.47
N ASN A 138 -12.61 -6.31 -1.79
CA ASN A 138 -12.63 -5.04 -2.51
C ASN A 138 -14.04 -4.47 -2.70
N SER A 139 -15.09 -5.25 -2.45
CA SER A 139 -16.49 -4.81 -2.45
C SER A 139 -17.02 -4.39 -1.06
N LEU A 140 -16.21 -4.53 -0.01
CA LEU A 140 -16.57 -4.12 1.35
C LEU A 140 -16.86 -2.63 1.46
N ASP A 141 -17.56 -2.26 2.55
CA ASP A 141 -17.86 -0.87 2.86
C ASP A 141 -16.59 -0.01 2.94
N GLY A 142 -16.67 1.20 2.40
CA GLY A 142 -15.53 2.12 2.32
C GLY A 142 -14.91 2.44 3.70
N HIS A 143 -15.71 2.46 4.78
CA HIS A 143 -15.19 2.68 6.12
C HIS A 143 -14.35 1.51 6.64
N ILE A 144 -14.68 0.28 6.25
CA ILE A 144 -13.88 -0.91 6.59
C ILE A 144 -12.56 -0.86 5.82
N GLN A 145 -12.60 -0.46 4.55
CA GLN A 145 -11.42 -0.37 3.68
C GLN A 145 -10.44 0.75 4.07
N GLN A 146 -10.89 1.79 4.78
CA GLN A 146 -10.03 2.89 5.21
C GLN A 146 -9.09 2.52 6.36
N ASN A 147 -9.55 1.63 7.26
CA ASN A 147 -8.81 1.22 8.44
C ASN A 147 -8.08 -0.10 8.18
N LEU A 148 -6.74 -0.09 8.25
CA LEU A 148 -5.93 -1.26 7.97
C LEU A 148 -6.31 -2.48 8.83
N SER A 149 -6.51 -2.29 10.14
CA SER A 149 -6.86 -3.40 11.02
C SER A 149 -8.25 -3.94 10.68
N SER A 150 -9.26 -3.07 10.56
CA SER A 150 -10.62 -3.50 10.25
C SER A 150 -10.70 -4.21 8.90
N PHE A 151 -9.94 -3.73 7.92
CA PHE A 151 -9.87 -4.34 6.60
C PHE A 151 -9.29 -5.76 6.66
N VAL A 152 -8.21 -5.95 7.41
CA VAL A 152 -7.56 -7.26 7.56
C VAL A 152 -8.41 -8.22 8.39
N ASP A 153 -9.05 -7.73 9.44
CA ASP A 153 -10.05 -8.49 10.23
C ASP A 153 -11.19 -8.99 9.31
N ALA A 154 -11.67 -8.15 8.39
CA ALA A 154 -12.71 -8.51 7.43
C ALA A 154 -12.23 -9.52 6.36
N ILE A 155 -10.99 -9.39 5.87
CA ILE A 155 -10.38 -10.36 4.94
C ILE A 155 -10.27 -11.74 5.60
N GLU A 156 -9.86 -11.82 6.86
CA GLU A 156 -9.84 -13.08 7.62
C GLU A 156 -11.25 -13.68 7.75
N GLU A 157 -12.26 -12.86 8.02
CA GLU A 157 -13.64 -13.34 8.12
C GLU A 157 -14.13 -13.93 6.78
N ILE A 158 -13.85 -13.24 5.67
CA ILE A 158 -14.19 -13.71 4.32
C ILE A 158 -13.48 -15.04 4.03
N LEU A 159 -12.18 -15.15 4.36
CA LEU A 159 -11.42 -16.39 4.17
C LEU A 159 -12.02 -17.57 4.93
N VAL A 160 -12.35 -17.38 6.20
CA VAL A 160 -12.96 -18.44 7.03
C VAL A 160 -14.33 -18.83 6.48
N ARG A 161 -15.12 -17.84 6.02
CA ARG A 161 -16.46 -18.09 5.44
C ARG A 161 -16.36 -18.88 4.14
N GLN A 162 -15.49 -18.49 3.22
CA GLN A 162 -15.32 -19.19 1.95
C GLN A 162 -14.72 -20.59 2.15
N MET A 163 -13.75 -20.77 3.06
CA MET A 163 -13.21 -22.11 3.37
C MET A 163 -14.28 -23.07 3.90
N ARG A 164 -15.21 -22.59 4.74
CA ARG A 164 -16.33 -23.40 5.23
C ARG A 164 -17.30 -23.78 4.11
N ALA A 165 -17.54 -22.88 3.16
CA ALA A 165 -18.43 -23.14 2.04
C ALA A 165 -17.86 -24.21 1.08
N GLU A 166 -16.55 -24.18 0.81
CA GLU A 166 -15.90 -25.19 -0.05
C GLU A 166 -15.87 -26.58 0.60
N LEU A 167 -15.63 -26.65 1.91
CA LEU A 167 -15.70 -27.92 2.65
C LEU A 167 -17.09 -28.56 2.61
N GLN A 168 -18.15 -27.75 2.53
CA GLN A 168 -19.52 -28.25 2.43
C GLN A 168 -19.94 -28.65 1.01
N SER A 169 -19.22 -28.17 -0.03
CA SER A 169 -19.49 -28.56 -1.42
C SER A 169 -18.80 -29.86 -1.84
N ASP A 170 -17.69 -30.23 -1.19
CA ASP A 170 -16.97 -31.49 -1.47
C ASP A 170 -17.64 -32.74 -0.85
N ASP A 171 -18.55 -32.54 0.11
CA ASP A 171 -19.29 -33.61 0.80
C ASP A 171 -20.63 -34.00 0.10
N ASN A 172 -20.89 -33.48 -1.11
CA ASN A 172 -22.15 -33.65 -1.85
C ASN A 172 -21.91 -34.09 -3.31
#